data_AF-A0A932EY96-F1
#
_entry.id   AF-A0A932EY96-F1
#
_cell.length_a   1.000
_cell.length_b   1.000
_cell.length_c   1.000
_cell.angle_alpha   90.00
_cell.angle_beta   90.00
_cell.angle_gamma   90.00
#
_symmetry.space_group_name_H-M   'P 1'
#
loop_
_entity.id
_entity.type
_entity.pdbx_description
1 polymer ?
#
loop_
_entity_poly.entity_id
_entity_poly.type
_entity_poly.pdbx_seq_one_letter_code
_entity_poly.pdbx_strand_id
1 'polypeptide(L)' 'MTATGNAKVSHRGQTSLPAELRHRWGIDEGGKVGFIDLGDAALIVPGGVMEARRELRRVLADRYEQGLAAVVDPDLVDQ' A
#
# COMPACT_ATOMS: atom_id res chain seq x y z
N MET A 1 -6.24 16.84 -2.52
CA MET A 1 -5.08 17.52 -1.91
C MET A 1 -3.94 16.53 -1.82
N THR A 2 -2.87 16.77 -2.57
CA THR A 2 -1.69 15.89 -2.57
C THR A 2 -0.89 16.20 -1.31
N ALA A 3 -0.99 15.35 -0.29
CA ALA A 3 -0.26 15.49 0.96
C ALA A 3 1.21 15.06 0.75
N THR A 4 1.98 15.86 0.01
CA THR A 4 3.43 15.70 -0.09
C THR A 4 4.07 16.46 1.07
N GLY A 5 4.89 15.79 1.86
CA GLY A 5 5.60 16.40 2.97
C GLY A 5 6.89 15.65 3.27
N ASN A 6 7.85 16.35 3.85
CA ASN A 6 9.13 15.77 4.25
C ASN A 6 9.15 15.58 5.77
N ALA A 7 9.70 14.46 6.23
CA ALA A 7 9.95 14.20 7.64
C ALA A 7 11.45 13.99 7.85
N LYS A 8 12.00 14.58 8.90
CA LYS A 8 13.41 14.37 9.25
C LYS A 8 13.57 13.00 9.88
N VAL A 9 14.59 12.26 9.45
CA VAL A 9 15.02 11.03 10.12
C VAL A 9 15.99 11.42 11.23
N SER A 10 15.74 10.92 12.43
CA SER A 10 16.61 11.14 13.60
C SER A 10 17.93 10.37 13.44
N HIS A 11 18.94 10.71 14.26
CA HIS A 11 20.22 10.00 14.28
C HIS A 11 20.11 8.50 14.61
N ARG A 12 18.98 8.06 15.18
CA ARG A 12 18.69 6.64 15.45
C ARG A 12 17.98 5.93 14.28
N GLY A 13 17.86 6.59 13.12
CA GLY A 13 17.19 6.03 11.95
C GLY A 13 15.66 6.03 12.04
N GLN A 14 15.07 6.76 13.00
CA GLN A 14 13.63 6.80 13.20
C GLN A 14 13.03 8.11 12.67
N THR A 15 11.86 8.03 12.05
CA THR A 15 11.03 9.20 11.71
C THR A 15 9.59 8.94 12.13
N SER A 16 8.85 10.02 12.40
CA SER A 16 7.45 9.96 12.79
C SER A 16 6.58 10.35 11.61
N LEU A 17 5.47 9.65 11.41
CA LEU A 17 4.47 10.06 10.44
C LEU A 17 3.86 11.42 10.85
N PRO A 18 3.65 12.35 9.90
CA PRO A 18 2.99 13.63 10.17
C PRO A 18 1.63 13.43 10.86
N ALA A 19 1.27 14.33 11.77
CA ALA A 19 0.03 14.23 12.54
C ALA A 19 -1.21 14.11 11.65
N GLU A 20 -1.30 14.90 10.59
CA GLU A 20 -2.39 14.82 9.60
C GLU A 20 -2.49 13.46 8.91
N LEU A 21 -1.34 12.81 8.65
CA LEU A 21 -1.31 11.48 8.04
C LEU A 21 -1.77 10.42 9.04
N ARG A 22 -1.33 10.51 10.30
CA ARG A 22 -1.78 9.62 11.37
C ARG A 22 -3.29 9.73 11.60
N HIS A 23 -3.82 10.94 11.61
CA HIS A 23 -5.24 11.19 11.77
C HIS A 23 -6.08 10.61 10.64
N ARG A 24 -5.66 10.87 9.40
CA ARG A 24 -6.32 10.29 8.20
C ARG A 24 -6.29 8.77 8.18
N TRP A 25 -5.27 8.16 8.76
CA TRP A 25 -5.12 6.71 8.83
C TRP A 25 -5.72 6.10 10.10
N GLY A 26 -6.27 6.92 11.00
CA GLY A 26 -6.87 6.44 12.26
C GLY A 26 -5.87 5.82 13.23
N ILE A 27 -4.61 6.28 13.22
CA ILE A 27 -3.52 5.77 14.06
C ILE A 27 -2.97 6.83 15.03
N ASP A 28 -3.82 7.79 15.43
CA ASP A 28 -3.46 8.88 16.35
C ASP A 28 -2.94 8.37 17.69
N GLU A 29 -3.56 7.30 18.20
CA GLU A 29 -3.22 6.64 19.48
C GLU A 29 -2.21 5.48 19.32
N GLY A 30 -1.62 5.37 18.12
CA GLY A 30 -0.82 4.22 17.72
C GLY A 30 -1.54 3.35 16.71
N GLY A 31 -0.81 2.42 16.11
CA GLY A 31 -1.33 1.56 15.06
C GLY A 31 -0.22 0.89 14.29
N LYS A 32 -0.61 0.10 13.30
CA LYS A 32 0.32 -0.67 12.47
C LYS A 32 0.50 0.01 11.12
N VAL A 33 1.75 0.06 10.66
CA VAL A 33 2.10 0.40 9.28
C VAL A 33 2.91 -0.73 8.66
N GLY A 34 2.83 -0.85 7.34
CA GLY A 34 3.66 -1.76 6.55
C GLY A 34 4.65 -0.97 5.72
N PHE A 35 5.78 -1.59 5.42
CA PHE A 35 6.76 -1.08 4.47
C PHE A 35 6.84 -2.06 3.30
N ILE A 36 6.84 -1.50 2.09
CA ILE A 36 7.13 -2.23 0.86
C ILE A 36 8.41 -1.62 0.31
N ASP A 37 9.45 -2.44 0.24
CA ASP A 37 10.74 -2.07 -0.32
C ASP A 37 10.65 -2.10 -1.86
N LEU A 38 11.05 -1.00 -2.50
CA LEU A 38 11.09 -0.82 -3.96
C LEU A 38 12.53 -0.55 -4.45
N GLY A 39 13.54 -0.83 -3.62
CA GLY A 39 14.95 -0.53 -3.86
C GLY A 39 15.30 0.90 -3.46
N ASP A 40 15.11 1.85 -4.37
CA ASP A 40 15.47 3.26 -4.16
C ASP A 40 14.40 4.06 -3.41
N ALA A 41 13.27 3.42 -3.12
CA ALA A 41 12.15 4.00 -2.40
C ALA A 41 11.47 2.96 -1.52
N ALA A 42 10.75 3.42 -0.51
CA ALA A 42 9.85 2.58 0.27
C ALA A 42 8.44 3.18 0.24
N LEU A 43 7.44 2.32 0.06
CA LEU A 43 6.04 2.69 0.24
C LEU A 43 5.60 2.33 1.66
N ILE A 44 5.02 3.30 2.36
CA ILE A 44 4.42 3.11 3.68
C ILE A 44 2.91 2.97 3.52
N VAL A 45 2.34 1.90 4.05
CA VAL A 45 0.90 1.60 3.96
C VAL A 45 0.26 1.51 5.34
N PRO A 46 -0.95 2.07 5.55
CA PRO A 46 -1.70 1.90 6.80
C PRO A 46 -2.13 0.45 6.99
N GLY A 47 -2.26 0.00 8.24
CA GLY A 47 -2.75 -1.34 8.60
C GLY A 47 -1.76 -2.49 8.35
N GLY A 48 -0.74 -2.26 7.52
CA GLY A 48 0.28 -3.25 7.17
C GLY A 48 0.11 -3.83 5.77
N VAL A 49 1.13 -4.56 5.31
CA VAL A 49 1.19 -5.11 3.94
C VAL A 49 0.02 -6.06 3.65
N MET A 50 -0.46 -6.80 4.66
CA MET A 50 -1.60 -7.70 4.48
C MET A 50 -2.92 -6.96 4.24
N GLU A 51 -3.13 -5.80 4.87
CA GLU A 51 -4.31 -4.98 4.60
C GLU A 51 -4.22 -4.33 3.22
N ALA A 52 -3.04 -3.81 2.85
CA ALA A 52 -2.79 -3.31 1.51
C ALA A 52 -3.07 -4.37 0.43
N ARG A 53 -2.64 -5.62 0.65
CA ARG A 53 -2.91 -6.75 -0.27
C ARG A 53 -4.41 -7.06 -0.38
N ARG A 54 -5.15 -7.06 0.75
CA ARG A 54 -6.60 -7.27 0.75
C ARG A 54 -7.32 -6.17 -0.02
N GLU A 55 -6.92 -4.93 0.21
CA GLU A 55 -7.49 -3.77 -0.49
C GLU A 55 -7.19 -3.81 -1.99
N LEU A 56 -5.96 -4.12 -2.37
CA LEU A 56 -5.60 -4.30 -3.78
C LEU A 56 -6.44 -5.39 -4.44
N ARG A 57 -6.61 -6.54 -3.77
CA ARG A 57 -7.48 -7.62 -4.26
C ARG A 57 -8.93 -7.15 -4.41
N ARG A 58 -9.45 -6.41 -3.44
CA ARG A 58 -10.82 -5.86 -3.48
C ARG A 58 -11.03 -4.92 -4.66
N VAL A 59 -10.06 -4.04 -4.92
CA VAL A 59 -10.14 -3.04 -6.00
C VAL A 59 -9.93 -3.68 -7.38
N LEU A 60 -9.10 -4.72 -7.47
CA LEU A 60 -8.79 -5.38 -8.73
C LEU A 60 -9.72 -6.54 -9.07
N ALA A 61 -10.49 -7.08 -8.12
CA ALA A 61 -11.30 -8.29 -8.31
C ALA A 61 -12.13 -8.23 -9.60
N ASP A 62 -12.96 -7.21 -9.75
CA ASP A 62 -13.86 -7.08 -10.91
C ASP A 62 -13.10 -6.99 -12.24
N ARG A 63 -11.98 -6.26 -12.27
CA ARG A 63 -11.15 -6.12 -13.48
C ARG A 63 -10.32 -7.37 -13.78
N TYR A 64 -9.88 -8.06 -12.74
CA TYR A 64 -9.11 -9.29 -12.86
C TYR A 64 -9.99 -10.41 -13.45
N GLU A 65 -11.23 -10.54 -12.98
CA GLU A 65 -12.20 -11.50 -13.52
C GLU A 65 -12.58 -11.17 -14.98
N GLN A 66 -12.82 -9.90 -15.28
CA GLN A 66 -13.06 -9.45 -16.67
C GLN A 66 -11.85 -9.71 -17.57
N GLY A 67 -10.65 -9.46 -17.07
CA GLY A 67 -9.40 -9.72 -17.78
C GLY A 67 -9.25 -11.20 -18.12
N LEU A 68 -9.42 -12.09 -17.13
CA LEU A 68 -9.41 -13.54 -17.31
C LEU A 68 -10.45 -14.02 -18.33
N ALA A 69 -11.69 -13.52 -18.25
CA ALA A 69 -12.74 -13.87 -19.20
C ALA A 69 -12.44 -13.40 -20.64
N ALA A 70 -11.59 -12.37 -20.79
CA ALA A 70 -11.14 -11.85 -22.07
C ALA A 70 -9.83 -12.47 -22.56
N VAL A 71 -9.16 -13.33 -21.78
CA VAL A 71 -8.01 -14.10 -22.26
C VAL A 71 -8.53 -15.17 -23.22
N VAL A 72 -8.33 -14.92 -24.51
CA VAL A 72 -8.69 -15.85 -25.60
C VAL A 72 -7.50 -16.71 -26.03
N ASP A 73 -6.33 -16.48 -25.43
CA ASP A 73 -5.10 -17.22 -25.73
C ASP A 73 -5.09 -18.54 -24.94
N PRO A 74 -5.20 -19.70 -25.61
CA PRO A 74 -5.25 -21.01 -24.96
C PRO A 74 -3.98 -21.34 -24.17
N ASP A 75 -2.83 -20.71 -24.46
CA ASP A 75 -1.57 -20.96 -23.76
C ASP A 75 -1.49 -20.23 -22.39
N LEU A 76 -2.41 -19.30 -22.13
CA LEU A 76 -2.48 -18.49 -20.91
C LEU A 76 -3.58 -18.93 -19.93
N VAL A 77 -4.41 -19.92 -20.28
CA VAL A 77 -5.56 -20.35 -19.47
C VAL A 77 -5.15 -21.26 -18.29
N ASP A 78 -3.95 -21.87 -18.33
CA ASP A 78 -3.50 -22.93 -17.40
C ASP A 78 -2.34 -22.53 -16.45
N GLN A 79 -2.04 -21.23 -16.23
CA GLN A 79 -1.01 -20.78 -15.27
C GLN A 79 -1.60 -20.09 -14.02
#